data_AF-A0A8T4Q6H2-F1
#
_entry.id   AF-A0A8T4Q6H2-F1
#
_cell.length_a   1.000
_cell.length_b   1.000
_cell.length_c   1.000
_cell.angle_alpha   90.00
_cell.angle_beta   90.00
_cell.angle_gamma   90.00
#
_symmetry.space_group_name_H-M   'P 1'
#
loop_
_entity.id
_entity.type
_entity.pdbx_description
1 polymer ?
#
loop_
_entity_poly.entity_id
_entity_poly.type
_entity_poly.pdbx_seq_one_letter_code
_entity_poly.pdbx_strand_id
1 'polypeptide(L)'
;MKPFSRAKNVKNAACLFIVAIAIIIAASPVQARPETVRIMTFHYQSASDAGASLVLSSQTTRLGYYPDYRIQPKQGYSLKILGQNDNELFGIKFISPAKIYLHEYNEDEISGGLTILTENDFALTLPTYPDEEKVVILNEEGLQIYSYDVPAKENGQKVARYAVWVLLIAVIFLIFLAARRIRKLKGNMNN
;
A
#
# COMPACT_ATOMS: atom_id res chain seq x y z
N MET A 1 -25.94 -8.00 -61.44
CA MET A 1 -25.50 -7.16 -60.30
C MET A 1 -25.87 -7.86 -59.00
N LYS A 2 -24.91 -8.40 -58.24
CA LYS A 2 -25.19 -9.02 -56.93
C LYS A 2 -25.13 -7.94 -55.84
N PRO A 3 -26.21 -7.70 -55.08
CA PRO A 3 -26.19 -6.72 -54.01
C PRO A 3 -25.44 -7.29 -52.79
N PHE A 4 -24.56 -6.45 -52.24
CA PHE A 4 -24.26 -6.37 -50.81
C PHE A 4 -23.69 -7.61 -50.09
N SER A 5 -22.35 -7.75 -50.14
CA SER A 5 -21.61 -8.45 -49.06
C SER A 5 -21.30 -7.54 -47.85
N ARG A 6 -21.66 -6.25 -47.91
CA ARG A 6 -21.37 -5.24 -46.87
C ARG A 6 -21.99 -5.58 -45.50
N ALA A 7 -23.17 -6.22 -45.47
CA ALA A 7 -23.89 -6.51 -44.23
C ALA A 7 -23.18 -7.54 -43.31
N LYS A 8 -22.38 -8.46 -43.86
CA LYS A 8 -21.61 -9.42 -43.05
C LYS A 8 -20.44 -8.76 -42.31
N ASN A 9 -19.82 -7.74 -42.90
CA ASN A 9 -18.67 -7.04 -42.29
C ASN A 9 -19.09 -6.14 -41.12
N VAL A 10 -20.27 -5.52 -41.17
CA VAL A 10 -20.76 -4.66 -40.09
C VAL A 10 -21.07 -5.46 -38.82
N LYS A 11 -21.67 -6.65 -38.96
CA LYS A 11 -21.95 -7.55 -37.81
C LYS A 11 -20.67 -8.06 -37.15
N ASN A 12 -19.65 -8.36 -37.95
CA ASN A 12 -18.34 -8.78 -37.43
C ASN A 12 -17.60 -7.63 -36.72
N ALA A 13 -17.70 -6.41 -37.24
CA ALA A 13 -17.11 -5.22 -36.61
C ALA A 13 -17.79 -4.87 -35.28
N ALA A 14 -19.13 -4.93 -35.23
CA ALA A 14 -19.88 -4.72 -34.00
C ALA A 14 -19.56 -5.78 -32.93
N CYS A 15 -19.44 -7.04 -33.32
CA CYS A 15 -19.04 -8.12 -32.41
C CYS A 15 -17.62 -7.91 -31.86
N LEU A 16 -16.66 -7.52 -32.71
CA LEU A 16 -15.30 -7.17 -32.28
C LEU A 16 -15.26 -5.99 -31.32
N PHE A 17 -16.08 -4.97 -31.56
CA PHE A 17 -16.17 -3.80 -30.69
C PHE A 17 -16.74 -4.15 -29.30
N ILE A 18 -17.79 -4.98 -29.26
CA ILE A 18 -18.38 -5.47 -28.00
C ILE A 18 -17.36 -6.32 -27.24
N VAL A 19 -16.64 -7.21 -27.93
CA VAL A 19 -15.57 -8.03 -27.31
C VAL A 19 -14.44 -7.13 -26.79
N ALA A 20 -14.04 -6.10 -27.52
CA ALA A 20 -13.03 -5.15 -27.06
C ALA A 20 -13.47 -4.38 -25.80
N ILE A 21 -14.72 -3.92 -25.75
CA ILE A 21 -15.29 -3.29 -24.55
C ILE A 21 -15.34 -4.26 -23.37
N ALA A 22 -15.81 -5.50 -23.60
CA ALA A 22 -15.86 -6.53 -22.57
C ALA A 22 -14.47 -6.85 -22.02
N ILE A 23 -13.45 -6.88 -22.89
CA ILE A 23 -12.05 -7.03 -22.48
C ILE A 23 -11.58 -5.82 -21.68
N ILE A 24 -11.91 -4.57 -22.05
CA ILE A 24 -11.52 -3.38 -21.28
C ILE A 24 -12.17 -3.38 -19.88
N ILE A 25 -13.45 -3.75 -19.79
CA ILE A 25 -14.17 -3.86 -18.52
C ILE A 25 -13.58 -4.99 -17.67
N ALA A 26 -13.32 -6.17 -18.26
CA ALA A 26 -12.74 -7.30 -17.54
C ALA A 26 -11.25 -7.10 -17.19
N ALA A 27 -10.52 -6.31 -17.99
CA ALA A 27 -9.13 -5.93 -17.74
C ALA A 27 -8.99 -4.78 -16.74
N SER A 28 -10.10 -4.24 -16.25
CA SER A 28 -10.14 -3.28 -15.15
C SER A 28 -10.56 -4.00 -13.88
N PRO A 29 -9.77 -4.95 -13.32
CA PRO A 29 -10.03 -5.33 -11.96
C PRO A 29 -9.76 -4.08 -11.13
N VAL A 30 -10.83 -3.47 -10.61
CA VAL A 30 -10.78 -2.60 -9.42
C VAL A 30 -10.41 -3.53 -8.27
N GLN A 31 -9.19 -4.03 -8.31
CA GLN A 31 -8.57 -4.70 -7.19
C GLN A 31 -8.30 -3.58 -6.21
N ALA A 32 -9.18 -3.45 -5.21
CA ALA A 32 -8.77 -2.96 -3.91
C ALA A 32 -7.68 -3.92 -3.43
N ARG A 33 -6.45 -3.71 -3.91
CA ARG A 33 -5.31 -4.52 -3.51
C ARG A 33 -5.15 -4.30 -2.02
N PRO A 34 -5.12 -5.36 -1.20
CA PRO A 34 -4.79 -5.18 0.19
C PRO A 34 -3.44 -4.46 0.25
N GLU A 35 -3.42 -3.32 0.92
CA GLU A 35 -2.22 -2.51 1.01
C GLU A 35 -1.23 -3.21 1.95
N THR A 36 0.06 -3.09 1.65
CA THR A 36 1.09 -3.58 2.56
C THR A 36 1.16 -2.63 3.75
N VAL A 37 0.93 -3.18 4.94
CA VAL A 37 1.03 -2.47 6.21
C VAL A 37 2.24 -2.96 6.98
N ARG A 38 2.94 -2.05 7.66
CA ARG A 38 4.09 -2.33 8.50
C ARG A 38 3.68 -2.19 9.95
N ILE A 39 3.90 -3.24 10.73
CA ILE A 39 3.68 -3.22 12.17
C ILE A 39 5.06 -3.08 12.82
N MET A 40 5.27 -1.97 13.52
CA MET A 40 6.50 -1.67 14.25
C MET A 40 6.20 -1.73 15.74
N THR A 41 6.90 -2.60 16.46
CA THR A 41 6.75 -2.77 17.91
C THR A 41 7.91 -2.08 18.62
N PHE A 42 7.60 -1.17 19.52
CA PHE A 42 8.56 -0.36 20.26
C PHE A 42 8.51 -0.69 21.74
N HIS A 43 9.66 -0.57 22.39
CA HIS A 43 9.82 -0.52 23.83
C HIS A 43 10.22 0.91 24.24
N TYR A 44 9.42 1.52 25.10
CA TYR A 44 9.64 2.84 25.65
C TYR A 44 10.58 2.75 26.86
N GLN A 45 11.76 3.36 26.74
CA GLN A 45 12.70 3.48 27.85
C GLN A 45 12.63 4.90 28.41
N SER A 46 12.01 5.01 29.58
CA SER A 46 12.01 6.26 30.35
C SER A 46 13.41 6.47 30.93
N ALA A 47 14.21 7.36 30.34
CA ALA A 47 15.52 7.69 30.87
C ALA A 47 15.39 8.66 32.06
N SER A 48 16.10 8.36 33.15
CA SER A 48 16.17 9.21 34.33
C SER A 48 17.00 10.50 34.11
N ASP A 49 17.86 10.58 33.07
CA ASP A 49 18.72 11.76 32.85
C ASP A 49 18.99 12.14 31.37
N ALA A 50 18.66 11.30 30.37
CA ALA A 50 19.05 11.50 28.96
C ALA A 50 17.89 11.75 27.97
N GLY A 51 16.67 11.92 28.48
CA GLY A 51 15.46 12.04 27.65
C GLY A 51 14.88 10.68 27.23
N ALA A 52 13.58 10.65 26.98
CA ALA A 52 12.87 9.44 26.59
C ALA A 52 13.44 8.86 25.28
N SER A 53 13.73 7.55 25.25
CA SER A 53 14.18 6.85 24.06
C SER A 53 13.22 5.72 23.68
N LEU A 54 13.12 5.47 22.38
CA LEU A 54 12.33 4.38 21.82
C LEU A 54 13.26 3.34 21.21
N VAL A 55 13.06 2.08 21.58
CA VAL A 55 13.82 0.96 21.00
C VAL A 55 12.86 0.13 20.15
N LEU A 56 13.21 -0.12 18.89
CA LEU A 56 12.43 -1.00 18.03
C LEU A 56 12.69 -2.47 18.41
N SER A 57 11.68 -3.12 18.95
CA SER A 57 11.71 -4.52 19.37
C SER A 57 11.52 -5.47 18.19
N SER A 58 10.59 -5.17 17.28
CA SER A 58 10.35 -5.98 16.08
C SER A 58 9.65 -5.19 14.99
N GLN A 59 9.78 -5.68 13.75
CA GLN A 59 9.06 -5.16 12.60
C GLN A 59 8.55 -6.32 11.74
N THR A 60 7.30 -6.23 11.29
CA THR A 60 6.74 -7.15 10.30
C THR A 60 5.92 -6.41 9.26
N THR A 61 5.89 -6.92 8.03
CA THR A 61 5.06 -6.39 6.94
C THR A 61 4.01 -7.43 6.58
N ARG A 62 2.75 -7.02 6.54
CA ARG A 62 1.61 -7.88 6.22
C ARG A 62 0.71 -7.19 5.20
N LEU A 63 -0.08 -7.99 4.48
CA LEU A 63 -1.18 -7.46 3.68
C LEU A 63 -2.35 -7.20 4.61
N GLY A 64 -2.92 -6.00 4.58
CA GLY A 64 -4.01 -5.65 5.47
C GLY A 64 -4.47 -4.20 5.32
N TYR A 65 -5.15 -3.71 6.35
CA TYR A 65 -5.58 -2.33 6.47
C TYR A 65 -4.93 -1.72 7.70
N TYR A 66 -4.45 -0.48 7.57
CA TYR A 66 -3.99 0.30 8.71
C TYR A 66 -5.18 1.06 9.34
N PRO A 67 -5.09 1.45 10.62
CA PRO A 67 -6.15 2.19 11.30
C PRO A 67 -6.51 3.50 10.61
N ASP A 68 -7.73 3.97 10.83
CA ASP A 68 -8.14 5.29 10.37
C ASP A 68 -7.55 6.38 11.26
N TYR A 69 -6.53 7.07 10.75
CA TYR A 69 -5.83 8.15 11.45
C TYR A 69 -6.42 9.54 11.22
N ARG A 70 -7.69 9.65 10.80
CA ARG A 70 -8.37 10.95 10.67
C ARG A 70 -8.61 11.64 12.02
N ILE A 71 -8.82 10.86 13.08
CA ILE A 71 -9.00 11.37 14.44
C ILE A 71 -7.69 11.17 15.20
N GLN A 72 -6.99 12.27 15.47
CA GLN A 72 -5.70 12.25 16.14
C GLN A 72 -5.77 13.05 17.44
N PRO A 73 -4.97 12.69 18.46
CA PRO A 73 -4.87 13.48 19.67
C PRO A 73 -4.28 14.87 19.37
N LYS A 74 -4.67 15.88 20.16
CA LYS A 74 -4.16 17.26 20.00
C LYS A 74 -2.66 17.36 20.32
N GLN A 75 -2.21 16.58 21.29
CA GLN A 75 -0.85 16.53 21.84
C GLN A 75 -0.36 15.07 21.87
N GLY A 76 0.95 14.90 22.00
CA GLY A 76 1.60 13.59 22.01
C GLY A 76 2.78 13.52 21.05
N TYR A 77 3.25 12.30 20.85
CA TYR A 77 4.35 11.97 19.96
C TYR A 77 3.88 12.07 18.51
N SER A 78 4.80 12.40 17.61
CA SER A 78 4.52 12.44 16.17
C SER A 78 5.38 11.42 15.45
N LEU A 79 4.76 10.58 14.64
CA LEU A 79 5.46 9.70 13.71
C LEU A 79 5.31 10.25 12.30
N LYS A 80 6.41 10.25 11.55
CA LYS A 80 6.42 10.63 10.13
C LYS A 80 7.10 9.55 9.30
N ILE A 81 6.53 9.26 8.15
CA ILE A 81 7.16 8.48 7.09
C ILE A 81 7.66 9.46 6.04
N LEU A 82 8.96 9.45 5.83
CA LEU A 82 9.65 10.33 4.91
C LEU A 82 10.05 9.55 3.66
N GLY A 83 9.80 10.15 2.51
CA GLY A 83 10.31 9.70 1.22
C GLY A 83 11.54 10.48 0.79
N GLN A 84 11.82 10.45 -0.51
CA GLN A 84 12.96 11.15 -1.10
C GLN A 84 12.96 12.65 -0.77
N ASN A 85 14.15 13.17 -0.43
CA ASN A 85 14.37 14.58 -0.06
C ASN A 85 13.56 15.03 1.17
N ASP A 86 13.36 14.13 2.14
CA ASP A 86 12.60 14.40 3.38
C ASP A 86 11.13 14.83 3.15
N ASN A 87 10.54 14.47 2.00
CA ASN A 87 9.13 14.71 1.75
C ASN A 87 8.26 13.84 2.66
N GLU A 88 7.30 14.44 3.35
CA GLU A 88 6.39 13.71 4.24
C GLU A 88 5.34 12.96 3.43
N LEU A 89 5.43 11.63 3.42
CA LEU A 89 4.45 10.75 2.77
C LEU A 89 3.26 10.48 3.68
N PHE A 90 3.51 10.44 4.99
CA PHE A 90 2.50 10.14 6.00
C PHE A 90 2.91 10.66 7.38
N GLY A 91 1.94 11.13 8.16
CA GLY A 91 2.17 11.67 9.49
C GLY A 91 1.01 11.37 10.44
N ILE A 92 1.33 10.93 11.65
CA ILE A 92 0.34 10.70 12.72
C ILE A 92 0.83 11.25 14.05
N LYS A 93 -0.12 11.56 14.92
CA LYS A 93 0.09 11.78 16.34
C LYS A 93 -0.45 10.62 17.15
N PHE A 94 0.27 10.25 18.20
CA PHE A 94 -0.16 9.21 19.13
C PHE A 94 0.27 9.58 20.55
N ILE A 95 -0.50 9.11 21.53
CA ILE A 95 -0.16 9.27 22.95
C ILE A 95 0.75 8.10 23.32
N SER A 96 1.86 8.37 24.00
CA SER A 96 2.71 7.29 24.52
C SER A 96 1.92 6.47 25.56
N PRO A 97 2.02 5.13 25.56
CA PRO A 97 1.31 4.28 26.53
C PRO A 97 1.87 4.36 27.95
N ALA A 98 2.77 5.31 28.21
CA ALA A 98 3.33 5.54 29.53
C ALA A 98 2.24 5.98 30.52
N LYS A 99 1.70 4.97 31.23
CA LYS A 99 0.88 4.97 32.44
C LYS A 99 -0.61 4.72 32.19
N ILE A 100 -1.04 3.49 32.48
CA ILE A 100 -2.44 3.18 32.80
C ILE A 100 -2.57 3.26 34.32
N TYR A 101 -3.45 4.11 34.80
CA TYR A 101 -3.79 4.21 36.22
C TYR A 101 -4.90 3.20 36.53
N LEU A 102 -4.62 2.22 37.37
CA LEU A 102 -5.62 1.29 37.89
C LEU A 102 -5.85 1.57 39.37
N HIS A 103 -7.10 1.41 39.79
CA HIS A 103 -7.42 1.32 41.21
C HIS A 103 -6.94 -0.03 41.72
N GLU A 104 -6.21 -0.02 42.83
CA GLU A 104 -5.78 -1.23 43.51
C GLU A 104 -7.00 -1.89 44.17
N TYR A 105 -7.25 -3.15 43.82
CA TYR A 105 -8.28 -3.99 44.40
C TYR A 105 -7.61 -5.18 45.09
N ASN A 106 -7.86 -5.34 46.39
CA ASN A 106 -7.57 -6.57 47.10
C ASN A 106 -8.92 -7.26 47.38
N GLU A 107 -8.98 -8.59 47.29
CA GLU A 107 -10.22 -9.37 47.14
C GLU A 107 -11.29 -9.11 48.24
N ASP A 108 -10.90 -8.51 49.38
CA ASP A 108 -11.79 -8.19 50.50
C ASP A 108 -11.91 -6.68 50.85
N GLU A 109 -11.10 -5.77 50.31
CA GLU A 109 -11.18 -4.31 50.59
C GLU A 109 -10.71 -3.44 49.41
N ILE A 110 -11.44 -2.35 49.11
CA ILE A 110 -10.99 -1.28 48.21
C ILE A 110 -9.92 -0.47 48.97
N SER A 111 -8.63 -0.74 48.71
CA SER A 111 -7.51 -0.10 49.42
C SER A 111 -7.36 1.39 49.12
N GLY A 112 -8.08 1.91 48.12
CA GLY A 112 -7.98 3.31 47.67
C GLY A 112 -6.63 3.64 47.00
N GLY A 113 -5.75 2.64 46.85
CA GLY A 113 -4.46 2.76 46.18
C GLY A 113 -4.61 2.93 44.67
N LEU A 114 -3.60 3.53 44.05
CA LEU A 114 -3.54 3.75 42.62
C LEU A 114 -2.28 3.03 42.11
N THR A 115 -2.48 1.90 41.43
CA THR A 115 -1.40 1.14 40.81
C THR A 115 -1.11 1.74 39.44
N ILE A 116 0.16 2.06 39.18
CA ILE A 116 0.63 2.51 37.87
C ILE A 116 1.11 1.28 37.10
N LEU A 117 0.36 0.87 36.08
CA LEU A 117 0.87 -0.10 35.10
C LEU A 117 1.61 0.67 34.00
N THR A 118 2.91 0.42 33.86
CA THR A 118 3.72 0.88 32.72
C THR A 118 3.64 -0.13 31.59
N GLU A 119 2.80 0.12 30.59
CA GLU A 119 2.93 -0.52 29.28
C GLU A 119 4.02 0.21 28.49
N ASN A 120 5.25 -0.25 28.65
CA ASN A 120 6.37 0.29 27.88
C ASN A 120 6.39 -0.25 26.45
N ASP A 121 5.73 -1.38 26.19
CA ASP A 121 5.67 -1.99 24.87
C ASP A 121 4.42 -1.57 24.11
N PHE A 122 4.58 -1.13 22.87
CA PHE A 122 3.46 -0.76 22.01
C PHE A 122 3.74 -1.00 20.54
N ALA A 123 2.68 -1.13 19.74
CA ALA A 123 2.79 -1.34 18.30
C ALA A 123 2.11 -0.24 17.51
N LEU A 124 2.76 0.21 16.44
CA LEU A 124 2.20 1.13 15.46
C LEU A 124 2.02 0.40 14.13
N THR A 125 0.82 0.49 13.56
CA THR A 125 0.50 -0.10 12.26
C THR A 125 0.48 1.00 11.20
N LEU A 126 1.46 0.98 10.32
CA LEU A 126 1.75 2.05 9.39
C LEU A 126 1.47 1.63 7.95
N PRO A 127 0.97 2.53 7.09
CA PRO A 127 1.01 2.29 5.65
C PRO A 127 2.46 2.15 5.18
N THR A 128 2.66 1.45 4.07
CA THR A 128 3.97 1.41 3.40
C THR A 128 3.90 2.04 2.03
N TYR A 129 4.91 2.84 1.71
CA TYR A 129 4.99 3.50 0.41
C TYR A 129 6.11 2.90 -0.44
N PRO A 130 6.02 2.98 -1.79
CA PRO A 130 7.09 2.52 -2.67
C PRO A 130 8.38 3.33 -2.56
N ASP A 131 8.26 4.60 -2.20
CA ASP A 131 9.30 5.62 -2.13
C ASP A 131 9.65 6.05 -0.70
N GLU A 132 9.20 5.28 0.31
CA GLU A 132 9.58 5.50 1.70
C GLU A 132 11.08 5.22 1.91
N GLU A 133 11.78 6.16 2.54
CA GLU A 133 13.21 6.04 2.86
C GLU A 133 13.44 5.96 4.38
N LYS A 134 12.59 6.62 5.17
CA LYS A 134 12.79 6.72 6.62
C LYS A 134 11.48 6.79 7.38
N VAL A 135 11.48 6.26 8.60
CA VAL A 135 10.44 6.48 9.60
C VAL A 135 11.07 7.20 10.79
N VAL A 136 10.52 8.35 11.17
CA VAL A 136 11.01 9.14 12.31
C VAL A 136 9.91 9.29 13.36
N ILE A 137 10.31 9.31 14.63
CA ILE A 137 9.40 9.65 15.73
C ILE A 137 9.97 10.85 16.47
N LEU A 138 9.10 11.82 16.69
CA LEU A 138 9.34 13.06 17.41
C LEU A 138 8.59 13.00 18.75
N ASN A 139 9.19 13.55 19.80
CA ASN A 139 8.51 13.74 21.08
C ASN A 139 7.49 14.90 21.01
N GLU A 140 6.84 15.20 22.13
CA GLU A 140 5.82 16.26 22.23
C GLU A 140 6.38 17.67 21.94
N GLU A 141 7.68 17.87 22.12
CA GLU A 141 8.41 19.11 21.86
C GLU A 141 8.90 19.21 20.40
N GLY A 142 8.67 18.18 19.59
CA GLY A 142 9.12 18.11 18.20
C GLY A 142 10.58 17.68 18.03
N LEU A 143 11.24 17.22 19.09
CA LEU A 143 12.60 16.67 19.02
C LEU A 143 12.57 15.22 18.54
N GLN A 144 13.45 14.87 17.60
CA GLN A 144 13.57 13.50 17.10
C GLN A 144 14.17 12.58 18.16
N ILE A 145 13.42 11.54 18.53
CA ILE A 145 13.81 10.54 19.53
C ILE A 145 14.05 9.16 18.90
N TYR A 146 13.62 8.97 17.65
CA TYR A 146 13.81 7.72 16.93
C TYR A 146 13.89 7.96 15.42
N SER A 147 14.70 7.15 14.73
CA SER A 147 14.83 7.11 13.29
C SER A 147 15.09 5.67 12.83
N TYR A 148 14.40 5.26 11.77
CA TYR A 148 14.57 3.97 11.12
C TYR A 148 14.69 4.16 9.62
N ASP A 149 15.84 3.76 9.05
CA ASP A 149 16.05 3.76 7.61
C ASP A 149 15.38 2.53 6.98
N VAL A 150 14.51 2.77 6.00
CA VAL A 150 13.80 1.71 5.30
C VAL A 150 14.73 1.10 4.25
N PRO A 151 14.95 -0.23 4.27
CA PRO A 151 15.72 -0.87 3.22
C PRO A 151 15.01 -0.72 1.87
N ALA A 152 15.76 -0.29 0.85
CA ALA A 152 15.23 -0.05 -0.48
C ALA A 152 14.54 -1.32 -1.04
N LYS A 153 13.26 -1.17 -1.41
CA LYS A 153 12.51 -2.25 -2.07
C LYS A 153 12.95 -2.36 -3.52
N GLU A 154 13.86 -3.29 -3.82
CA GLU A 154 14.07 -3.68 -5.21
C GLU A 154 12.79 -4.36 -5.75
N ASN A 155 12.40 -4.02 -6.99
CA ASN A 155 11.65 -4.88 -7.94
C ASN A 155 10.17 -4.58 -8.26
N GLY A 156 9.50 -3.59 -7.67
CA GLY A 156 8.12 -3.24 -8.06
C GLY A 156 7.99 -2.71 -9.51
N GLN A 157 8.85 -1.76 -9.90
CA GLN A 157 8.79 -1.14 -11.24
C GLN A 157 9.22 -2.08 -12.38
N LYS A 158 10.12 -3.03 -12.10
CA LYS A 158 10.63 -3.96 -13.13
C LYS A 158 9.48 -4.83 -13.67
N VAL A 159 8.64 -5.36 -12.78
CA VAL A 159 7.53 -6.25 -13.17
C VAL A 159 6.49 -5.52 -14.03
N ALA A 160 6.11 -4.29 -13.65
CA ALA A 160 5.17 -3.49 -14.44
C ALA A 160 5.71 -3.17 -15.85
N ARG A 161 7.01 -2.86 -15.95
CA ARG A 161 7.68 -2.61 -17.23
C ARG A 161 7.67 -3.86 -18.13
N TYR A 162 7.94 -5.05 -17.58
CA TYR A 162 7.87 -6.29 -18.34
C TYR A 162 6.44 -6.62 -18.81
N ALA A 163 5.42 -6.39 -17.98
CA ALA A 163 4.03 -6.62 -18.36
C ALA A 163 3.60 -5.77 -19.57
N VAL A 164 4.02 -4.50 -19.63
CA VAL A 164 3.77 -3.61 -20.79
C VAL A 164 4.43 -4.17 -22.06
N TRP A 165 5.68 -4.63 -21.97
CA TRP A 165 6.37 -5.23 -23.12
C TRP A 165 5.70 -6.50 -23.62
N VAL A 166 5.27 -7.38 -22.72
CA VAL A 166 4.54 -8.61 -23.07
C VAL A 166 3.24 -8.27 -23.80
N LEU A 167 2.50 -7.27 -23.32
CA LEU A 167 1.25 -6.84 -23.93
C LEU A 167 1.49 -6.24 -25.33
N LEU A 168 2.54 -5.45 -25.51
CA LEU A 168 2.92 -4.86 -26.80
C LEU A 168 3.27 -5.94 -27.83
N ILE A 169 4.02 -6.98 -27.42
CA ILE A 169 4.35 -8.13 -28.26
C ILE A 169 3.09 -8.92 -28.65
N ALA A 170 2.17 -9.13 -27.71
CA ALA A 170 0.92 -9.83 -27.99
C ALA A 170 0.04 -9.09 -29.02
N VAL A 171 -0.03 -7.74 -28.94
CA VAL A 171 -0.75 -6.91 -29.91
C VAL A 171 -0.12 -7.01 -31.31
N ILE A 172 1.21 -6.90 -31.40
CA ILE A 172 1.93 -7.04 -32.68
C ILE A 172 1.65 -8.42 -33.30
N PHE A 173 1.67 -9.47 -32.48
CA PHE A 173 1.40 -10.84 -32.94
C PHE A 173 -0.04 -11.01 -33.47
N LEU A 174 -1.04 -10.43 -32.80
CA LEU A 174 -2.43 -10.43 -33.27
C LEU A 174 -2.60 -9.69 -34.59
N ILE A 175 -1.96 -8.52 -34.76
CA ILE A 175 -1.97 -7.77 -36.02
C ILE A 175 -1.35 -8.61 -37.15
N PHE A 176 -0.24 -9.29 -36.87
CA PHE A 176 0.42 -10.18 -37.83
C PHE A 176 -0.49 -11.34 -38.26
N LEU A 177 -1.16 -12.00 -37.31
CA LEU A 177 -2.11 -13.08 -37.60
C LEU A 177 -3.30 -12.59 -38.44
N ALA A 178 -3.85 -11.42 -38.13
CA ALA A 178 -4.94 -10.80 -38.88
C ALA A 178 -4.52 -10.49 -40.33
N ALA A 179 -3.34 -9.89 -40.51
CA ALA A 179 -2.78 -9.60 -41.83
C ALA A 179 -2.58 -10.88 -42.67
N ARG A 180 -2.07 -11.95 -42.04
CA ARG A 180 -1.88 -13.26 -42.71
C ARG A 180 -3.21 -13.86 -43.17
N ARG A 181 -4.26 -13.76 -42.34
CA ARG A 181 -5.61 -14.26 -42.67
C ARG A 181 -6.23 -13.48 -43.84
N ILE A 182 -6.07 -12.16 -43.87
CA ILE A 182 -6.56 -11.31 -44.98
C ILE A 182 -5.86 -11.65 -46.30
N ARG A 183 -4.53 -11.87 -46.29
CA ARG A 183 -3.80 -12.29 -47.50
C ARG A 183 -4.31 -13.62 -48.03
N LYS A 184 -4.56 -14.60 -47.16
CA LYS A 184 -5.09 -15.92 -47.56
C LYS A 184 -6.48 -15.82 -48.21
N LEU A 185 -7.33 -14.93 -47.70
CA LEU A 185 -8.66 -14.66 -48.29
C LEU A 185 -8.57 -13.98 -49.66
N LYS A 186 -7.65 -13.03 -49.86
CA LYS A 186 -7.42 -12.41 -51.17
C LYS A 186 -6.87 -13.39 -52.21
N GLY A 187 -5.98 -14.31 -51.82
CA GLY A 187 -5.44 -15.33 -52.71
C GLY A 187 -6.51 -16.28 -53.27
N ASN A 188 -7.49 -16.67 -52.45
CA ASN A 188 -8.60 -17.53 -52.89
C ASN A 188 -9.66 -16.82 -53.76
N MET A 189 -9.62 -15.50 -53.91
CA MET A 189 -10.55 -14.77 -54.79
C MET A 189 -10.01 -14.56 -56.21
N ASN A 190 -8.72 -14.82 -56.44
CA ASN A 190 -8.06 -14.66 -57.74
C ASN A 190 -7.90 -15.99 -58.51
N ASN A 191 -8.36 -17.11 -57.93
CA ASN A 191 -8.50 -18.41 -58.58
C ASN A 191 -9.98 -18.75 -58.70
#